data_AF-A0A3D3L320-F1
#
_entry.id   AF-A0A3D3L320-F1
#
_cell.length_a   1.000
_cell.length_b   1.000
_cell.length_c   1.000
_cell.angle_alpha   90.00
_cell.angle_beta   90.00
_cell.angle_gamma   90.00
#
_symmetry.space_group_name_H-M   'P 1'
#
loop_
_entity.id
_entity.type
_entity.pdbx_description
1 polymer ?
#
loop_
_entity_poly.entity_id
_entity_poly.type
_entity_poly.pdbx_seq_one_letter_code
_entity_poly.pdbx_strand_id
1 'polypeptide(L)'
;MSLITIVGITLGVLIAVCITWLGFPGTFLIAIVSLIWGWMTGFQSITVGVILALFGVSILLEIMELVLGGLAAQYYGASKRSAVCAIIGGIFGTIIGAGVLFLIGAFVGLLAGSYLGA
;
A
#
# COMPACT_ATOMS: atom_id res chain seq x y z
N MET A 1 27.34 -11.10 3.35
CA MET A 1 26.57 -9.93 3.83
C MET A 1 26.86 -9.71 5.30
N SER A 2 26.83 -8.47 5.78
CA SER A 2 27.04 -8.20 7.22
C SER A 2 25.77 -8.51 8.01
N LEU A 3 25.92 -8.90 9.28
CA LEU A 3 24.80 -9.16 10.20
C LEU A 3 23.87 -7.94 10.30
N ILE A 4 24.45 -6.73 10.29
CA ILE A 4 23.73 -5.46 10.36
C ILE A 4 22.73 -5.33 9.21
N THR A 5 23.10 -5.72 7.98
CA THR A 5 22.18 -5.61 6.85
C THR A 5 21.00 -6.59 6.97
N ILE A 6 21.26 -7.81 7.44
CA ILE A 6 20.20 -8.82 7.63
C ILE A 6 19.19 -8.33 8.68
N VAL A 7 19.68 -7.84 9.81
CA VAL A 7 18.85 -7.27 10.87
C VAL A 7 18.07 -6.05 10.35
N GLY A 8 18.73 -5.15 9.62
CA GLY A 8 18.10 -3.96 9.05
C GLY A 8 16.95 -4.29 8.10
N ILE A 9 17.14 -5.23 7.17
CA ILE A 9 16.09 -5.64 6.23
C ILE A 9 14.95 -6.36 6.94
N THR A 10 15.25 -7.22 7.92
CA THR A 10 14.23 -7.90 8.73
C THR A 10 13.36 -6.89 9.48
N LEU A 11 13.98 -5.91 10.14
CA LEU A 11 13.26 -4.82 10.80
C LEU A 11 12.45 -3.98 9.79
N GLY A 12 13.00 -3.72 8.60
CA GLY A 12 12.29 -3.03 7.53
C GLY A 12 10.99 -3.74 7.12
N VAL A 13 11.02 -5.07 6.98
CA VAL A 13 9.81 -5.86 6.69
C VAL A 13 8.82 -5.79 7.85
N LEU A 14 9.28 -5.94 9.10
CA LEU A 14 8.40 -5.88 10.28
C LEU A 14 7.71 -4.51 10.42
N ILE A 15 8.46 -3.43 10.19
CA ILE A 15 7.91 -2.07 10.17
C ILE A 15 6.87 -1.93 9.06
N ALA A 16 7.17 -2.42 7.85
CA ALA A 16 6.23 -2.39 6.74
C ALA A 16 4.92 -3.14 7.05
N VAL A 17 5.02 -4.31 7.71
CA VAL A 17 3.85 -5.05 8.20
C VAL A 17 3.04 -4.22 9.20
N CYS A 18 3.67 -3.60 10.20
CA CYS A 18 2.97 -2.73 11.16
C CYS A 18 2.29 -1.53 10.48
N ILE A 19 2.94 -0.94 9.47
CA ILE A 19 2.42 0.20 8.71
C ILE A 19 1.14 -0.17 7.95
N THR A 20 1.03 -1.40 7.44
CA THR A 20 -0.21 -1.92 6.81
C THR A 20 -1.43 -1.78 7.73
N TRP A 21 -1.30 -2.10 9.03
CA TRP A 21 -2.40 -1.97 9.99
C TRP A 21 -2.85 -0.53 10.24
N LEU A 22 -1.99 0.45 9.93
CA LEU A 22 -2.28 1.86 10.08
C LEU A 22 -3.00 2.44 8.84
N GLY A 23 -3.35 1.60 7.85
CA GLY A 23 -4.01 2.03 6.61
C GLY A 23 -3.06 2.71 5.63
N PHE A 24 -1.76 2.53 5.81
CA PHE A 24 -0.75 2.90 4.83
C PHE A 24 -0.42 1.67 3.97
N PRO A 25 0.09 1.87 2.74
CA PRO A 25 0.44 0.81 1.79
C PRO A 25 1.70 0.02 2.19
N GLY A 26 1.64 -0.67 3.33
CA GLY A 26 2.71 -1.50 3.86
C GLY A 26 3.07 -2.66 2.94
N THR A 27 2.11 -3.18 2.16
CA THR A 27 2.32 -4.24 1.16
C THR A 27 3.34 -3.82 0.09
N PHE A 28 3.24 -2.60 -0.41
CA PHE A 28 4.23 -2.03 -1.34
C PHE A 28 5.61 -1.87 -0.71
N LEU A 29 5.68 -1.45 0.55
CA LEU A 29 6.95 -1.36 1.27
C LEU A 29 7.61 -2.74 1.41
N ILE A 30 6.83 -3.79 1.67
CA ILE A 30 7.32 -5.18 1.68
C ILE A 30 7.90 -5.57 0.32
N ALA A 31 7.23 -5.21 -0.79
CA ALA A 31 7.73 -5.47 -2.14
C ALA A 31 9.04 -4.73 -2.43
N ILE A 32 9.16 -3.46 -2.01
CA ILE A 32 10.38 -2.64 -2.16
C ILE A 32 11.54 -3.23 -1.34
N VAL A 33 11.30 -3.59 -0.08
CA VAL A 33 12.34 -4.20 0.78
C VAL A 33 12.80 -5.54 0.21
N SER A 34 11.87 -6.33 -0.33
CA SER A 34 12.18 -7.59 -1.02
C SER A 34 13.00 -7.36 -2.29
N LEU A 35 12.71 -6.30 -3.06
CA LEU A 35 13.50 -5.92 -4.23
C LEU A 35 14.92 -5.52 -3.85
N ILE A 36 15.09 -4.74 -2.78
CA ILE A 36 16.41 -4.38 -2.25
C ILE A 36 17.18 -5.64 -1.86
N TRP A 37 16.56 -6.58 -1.13
CA TRP A 37 17.19 -7.84 -0.76
C TRP A 37 17.57 -8.69 -1.98
N GLY A 38 16.66 -8.81 -2.96
CA GLY A 38 16.91 -9.49 -4.22
C GLY A 38 18.10 -8.90 -4.95
N TRP A 39 18.17 -7.58 -5.08
CA TRP A 39 19.29 -6.90 -5.73
C TRP A 39 20.62 -7.14 -4.98
N MET A 40 20.63 -7.01 -3.66
CA MET A 40 21.82 -7.24 -2.84
C MET A 40 22.35 -8.68 -2.90
N THR A 41 21.48 -9.65 -3.14
CA THR A 41 21.82 -11.09 -3.20
C THR A 41 21.97 -11.61 -4.64
N GLY A 42 21.90 -10.72 -5.64
CA GLY A 42 21.97 -11.12 -7.05
C GLY A 42 20.79 -11.98 -7.50
N PHE A 43 19.63 -11.81 -6.87
CA PHE A 43 18.38 -12.52 -7.10
C PHE A 43 18.48 -14.05 -6.91
N GLN A 44 19.42 -14.52 -6.07
CA GLN A 44 19.62 -15.95 -5.81
C GLN A 44 18.48 -16.57 -4.99
N SER A 45 18.00 -15.88 -3.95
CA SER A 45 16.92 -16.38 -3.07
C SER A 45 15.55 -15.81 -3.46
N ILE A 46 15.50 -14.53 -3.81
CA ILE A 46 14.29 -13.86 -4.29
C ILE A 46 14.51 -13.53 -5.75
N THR A 47 13.86 -14.26 -6.65
CA THR A 47 14.01 -14.07 -8.10
C THR A 47 13.23 -12.85 -8.58
N VAL A 48 13.57 -12.35 -9.77
CA VAL A 48 12.82 -11.26 -10.42
C VAL A 48 11.34 -11.61 -10.58
N GLY A 49 11.02 -12.87 -10.87
CA GLY A 49 9.64 -13.35 -10.96
C GLY A 49 8.88 -13.21 -9.64
N VAL A 50 9.52 -13.53 -8.51
CA VAL A 50 8.93 -13.34 -7.17
C VAL A 50 8.70 -11.86 -6.89
N ILE A 51 9.64 -10.98 -7.24
CA ILE A 51 9.47 -9.53 -7.08
C ILE A 51 8.28 -9.00 -7.90
N LEU A 52 8.17 -9.38 -9.17
CA LEU A 52 7.05 -8.98 -10.01
C LEU A 52 5.71 -9.49 -9.45
N ALA A 53 5.68 -10.72 -8.95
CA ALA A 53 4.51 -11.26 -8.27
C ALA A 53 4.17 -10.47 -6.99
N LEU A 54 5.16 -10.10 -6.17
CA LEU A 54 4.96 -9.29 -4.97
C LEU A 54 4.37 -7.92 -5.30
N PHE A 55 4.88 -7.23 -6.32
CA PHE A 55 4.30 -5.97 -6.77
C PHE A 55 2.87 -6.15 -7.29
N GLY A 56 2.62 -7.18 -8.10
CA GLY A 56 1.28 -7.48 -8.60
C GLY A 56 0.27 -7.77 -7.48
N VAL A 57 0.66 -8.57 -6.49
CA VAL A 57 -0.16 -8.86 -5.32
C VAL A 57 -0.35 -7.61 -4.46
N SER A 58 0.69 -6.78 -4.28
CA SER A 58 0.59 -5.54 -3.50
C SER A 58 -0.40 -4.56 -4.12
N ILE A 59 -0.39 -4.39 -5.44
CA ILE A 59 -1.39 -3.57 -6.14
C ILE A 59 -2.81 -4.09 -5.87
N LEU A 60 -3.00 -5.41 -5.99
CA LEU A 60 -4.31 -6.03 -5.77
C LEU A 60 -4.79 -5.83 -4.32
N LEU A 61 -3.92 -6.07 -3.34
CA LEU A 61 -4.23 -5.89 -1.92
C LEU A 61 -4.56 -4.42 -1.60
N GLU A 62 -3.81 -3.47 -2.15
CA GLU A 62 -4.07 -2.05 -1.92
C GLU A 62 -5.44 -1.60 -2.46
N ILE A 63 -5.79 -2.09 -3.67
CA ILE A 63 -7.12 -1.85 -4.24
C ILE A 63 -8.21 -2.47 -3.36
N MET A 64 -8.00 -3.69 -2.87
CA MET A 64 -8.94 -4.33 -1.96
C MET A 64 -9.09 -3.55 -0.66
N GLU A 65 -8.00 -3.05 -0.08
CA GLU A 65 -8.02 -2.27 1.15
C GLU A 65 -8.77 -0.95 0.98
N LEU A 66 -8.57 -0.25 -0.14
CA LEU A 66 -9.34 0.93 -0.54
C LEU A 66 -10.85 0.64 -0.65
N VAL A 67 -11.22 -0.42 -1.36
CA VAL A 67 -12.63 -0.78 -1.59
C VAL A 67 -13.29 -1.24 -0.29
N LEU A 68 -12.63 -2.13 0.45
CA LEU A 68 -13.14 -2.65 1.73
C LEU A 68 -13.22 -1.55 2.78
N GLY A 69 -12.28 -0.61 2.80
CA GLY A 69 -12.32 0.57 3.67
C GLY A 69 -13.55 1.44 3.40
N GLY A 70 -13.85 1.73 2.13
CA GLY A 70 -15.06 2.46 1.74
C GLY A 70 -16.35 1.71 2.09
N LEU A 71 -16.40 0.41 1.83
CA LEU A 71 -17.56 -0.44 2.16
C LEU A 71 -17.77 -0.59 3.66
N ALA A 72 -16.69 -0.74 4.44
CA ALA A 72 -16.74 -0.78 5.89
C ALA A 72 -17.27 0.56 6.45
N ALA A 73 -16.77 1.70 5.95
CA ALA A 73 -17.30 3.00 6.34
C ALA A 73 -18.81 3.11 6.08
N GLN A 74 -19.28 2.62 4.93
CA GLN A 74 -20.72 2.56 4.62
C GLN A 74 -21.49 1.67 5.61
N TYR A 75 -20.96 0.51 5.95
CA TYR A 75 -21.56 -0.41 6.91
C TYR A 75 -21.69 0.22 8.31
N TYR A 76 -20.72 1.06 8.70
CA TYR A 76 -20.72 1.78 9.98
C TYR A 76 -21.45 3.14 9.96
N GLY A 77 -22.21 3.44 8.89
CA GLY A 77 -23.12 4.60 8.85
C GLY A 77 -22.72 5.74 7.91
N ALA A 78 -21.64 5.61 7.15
CA ALA A 78 -21.37 6.56 6.07
C ALA A 78 -22.42 6.43 4.96
N SER A 79 -22.76 7.55 4.32
CA SER A 79 -23.69 7.54 3.19
C SER A 79 -23.08 6.74 2.02
N LYS A 80 -23.93 6.07 1.22
CA LYS A 80 -23.48 5.37 0.00
C LYS A 80 -22.67 6.30 -0.92
N ARG A 81 -23.06 7.57 -0.98
CA ARG A 81 -22.38 8.60 -1.77
C ARG A 81 -20.99 8.91 -1.20
N SER A 82 -20.86 9.08 0.11
CA SER A 82 -19.57 9.30 0.78
C SER A 82 -18.62 8.14 0.54
N ALA A 83 -19.09 6.89 0.66
CA ALA A 83 -18.27 5.70 0.39
C ALA A 83 -17.77 5.64 -1.07
N VAL A 84 -18.65 5.86 -2.05
CA VAL A 84 -18.27 5.86 -3.48
C VAL A 84 -17.32 7.02 -3.80
N CYS A 85 -17.60 8.22 -3.30
CA CYS A 85 -16.72 9.37 -3.49
C CYS A 85 -15.36 9.17 -2.81
N ALA A 86 -15.28 8.49 -1.66
CA ALA A 86 -14.04 8.13 -0.99
C ALA A 86 -13.21 7.15 -1.82
N ILE A 87 -13.82 6.10 -2.39
CA ILE A 87 -13.12 5.14 -3.25
C ILE A 87 -12.58 5.84 -4.51
N ILE A 88 -13.43 6.64 -5.18
CA ILE A 88 -13.03 7.41 -6.37
C ILE A 88 -11.93 8.40 -6.01
N GLY A 89 -12.08 9.13 -4.92
CA GLY A 89 -11.10 10.07 -4.41
C GLY A 89 -9.78 9.39 -4.10
N GLY A 90 -9.79 8.20 -3.50
CA GLY A 90 -8.61 7.38 -3.25
C GLY A 90 -7.89 6.98 -4.54
N ILE A 91 -8.62 6.53 -5.56
CA ILE A 91 -8.06 6.19 -6.88
C ILE A 91 -7.43 7.42 -7.54
N PHE A 92 -8.15 8.54 -7.60
CA PHE A 92 -7.60 9.78 -8.18
C PHE A 92 -6.42 10.31 -7.39
N GLY A 93 -6.49 10.26 -6.06
CA GLY A 93 -5.40 10.63 -5.18
C GLY A 93 -4.16 9.77 -5.40
N THR A 94 -4.34 8.48 -5.64
CA THR A 94 -3.28 7.54 -6.01
C THR A 94 -2.63 7.92 -7.35
N ILE A 95 -3.44 8.22 -8.37
CA ILE A 95 -2.97 8.61 -9.72
C ILE A 95 -2.27 9.97 -9.70
N ILE A 96 -2.84 10.96 -9.01
CA ILE A 96 -2.26 12.30 -8.88
C ILE A 96 -0.98 12.23 -8.04
N GLY A 97 -0.99 11.38 -7.01
CA GLY A 97 0.15 11.15 -6.15
C GLY A 97 1.30 10.40 -6.82
N ALA A 98 1.17 9.94 -8.08
CA ALA A 98 1.86 8.76 -8.59
C ALA A 98 3.42 8.75 -8.60
N GLY A 99 4.08 9.79 -8.12
CA GLY A 99 5.49 9.80 -7.74
C GLY A 99 5.72 9.42 -6.26
N VAL A 100 6.56 10.20 -5.55
CA VAL A 100 6.93 10.00 -4.13
C VAL A 100 5.73 10.00 -3.18
N LEU A 101 4.61 10.60 -3.60
CA LEU A 101 3.39 10.73 -2.83
C LEU A 101 2.31 9.70 -3.21
N PHE A 102 2.59 8.65 -3.97
CA PHE A 102 1.57 7.70 -4.48
C PHE A 102 0.70 7.18 -3.34
N LEU A 103 1.37 6.92 -2.22
CA LEU A 103 0.86 6.36 -0.98
C LEU A 103 0.09 7.39 -0.13
N ILE A 104 0.57 8.64 -0.08
CA ILE A 104 -0.08 9.74 0.65
C ILE A 104 -1.28 10.26 -0.14
N GLY A 105 -1.18 10.26 -1.46
CA GLY A 105 -2.23 10.71 -2.37
C GLY A 105 -3.48 9.84 -2.23
N ALA A 106 -3.33 8.52 -2.15
CA ALA A 106 -4.45 7.60 -1.91
C ALA A 106 -5.22 7.96 -0.63
N PHE A 107 -4.48 8.14 0.49
CA PHE A 107 -5.05 8.50 1.78
C PHE A 107 -5.75 9.87 1.77
N VAL A 108 -5.08 10.89 1.23
CA VAL A 108 -5.65 12.26 1.11
C VAL A 108 -6.86 12.27 0.19
N GLY A 109 -6.80 11.55 -0.92
CA GLY A 109 -7.89 11.41 -1.87
C GLY A 109 -9.10 10.71 -1.26
N LEU A 110 -8.88 9.66 -0.46
CA LEU A 110 -9.94 8.97 0.26
C LEU A 110 -10.63 9.91 1.25
N LEU A 111 -9.87 10.65 2.05
CA LEU A 111 -10.41 11.67 2.96
C LEU A 111 -11.21 12.73 2.19
N ALA A 112 -10.60 13.37 1.19
CA ALA A 112 -11.25 14.41 0.40
C ALA A 112 -12.54 13.91 -0.27
N GLY A 113 -12.51 12.70 -0.84
CA GLY A 113 -13.67 12.06 -1.44
C GLY A 113 -14.78 11.78 -0.43
N SER A 114 -14.43 11.31 0.77
CA SER A 114 -15.40 11.04 1.83
C SER A 114 -16.16 12.30 2.27
N TYR A 115 -15.46 13.45 2.41
CA TYR A 115 -16.07 14.74 2.73
C TYR A 115 -16.91 15.32 1.59
N LEU A 116 -16.49 15.16 0.34
CA LEU A 116 -17.25 15.63 -0.82
C LEU A 116 -18.56 14.86 -1.05
N GLY A 117 -18.63 13.61 -0.56
CA GLY A 117 -19.81 12.76 -0.67
C GLY A 117 -20.68 12.68 0.59
N ALA A 118 -20.24 13.26 1.72
CA ALA A 118 -21.01 13.39 2.96
C ALA A 118 -22.12 14.44 2.79
#